data_AF-A0A412BLG0-F1
#
_entry.id   AF-A0A412BLG0-F1
#
_cell.length_a   1.000
_cell.length_b   1.000
_cell.length_c   1.000
_cell.angle_alpha   90.00
_cell.angle_beta   90.00
_cell.angle_gamma   90.00
#
_symmetry.space_group_name_H-M   'P 1'
#
loop_
_entity.id
_entity.type
_entity.pdbx_description
1 polymer ?
#
loop_
_entity_poly.entity_id
_entity_poly.type
_entity_poly.pdbx_seq_one_letter_code
_entity_poly.pdbx_strand_id
1 'polypeptide(L)'
;MAKVMKSFRLSESAIAALENRDTQKYRSGQEYIEALLLNQEEKSEPTIETVLEELKKLNEKIEKILSEQLQEKSESNEKKEIPKMYGGLPYTPPPSDII
;
A
#
# COMPACT_ATOMS: atom_id res chain seq x y z
N MET A 1 -2.30 -28.45 26.09
CA MET A 1 -2.71 -28.88 24.74
C MET A 1 -2.14 -30.26 24.46
N ALA A 2 -2.93 -31.16 23.87
CA ALA A 2 -2.44 -32.48 23.47
C ALA A 2 -1.57 -32.34 22.21
N LYS A 3 -0.44 -33.05 22.16
CA LYS A 3 0.47 -33.03 21.03
C LYS A 3 -0.07 -33.92 19.91
N VAL A 4 -0.32 -33.36 18.72
CA VAL A 4 -0.72 -34.15 17.54
C VAL A 4 0.54 -34.72 16.89
N MET A 5 0.59 -36.04 16.73
CA MET A 5 1.70 -36.71 16.04
C MET A 5 1.31 -37.02 14.60
N LYS A 6 2.16 -36.64 13.65
CA LYS A 6 2.03 -36.98 12.23
C LYS A 6 3.30 -37.67 11.76
N SER A 7 3.17 -38.65 10.87
CA SER A 7 4.29 -39.36 10.24
C SER A 7 4.33 -39.05 8.75
N PHE A 8 5.51 -38.85 8.20
CA PHE A 8 5.76 -38.64 6.78
C PHE A 8 7.05 -39.34 6.36
N ARG A 9 7.20 -39.59 5.06
CA ARG A 9 8.47 -40.06 4.49
C ARG A 9 9.33 -38.86 4.13
N LEU A 10 10.63 -39.00 4.33
CA LEU A 10 11.63 -38.00 3.99
C LEU A 10 12.53 -38.54 2.88
N SER A 11 13.02 -37.64 2.03
CA SER A 11 14.14 -37.95 1.14
C SER A 11 15.40 -38.25 1.96
N GLU A 12 16.35 -38.97 1.36
CA GLU A 12 17.65 -39.23 2.00
C GLU A 12 18.37 -37.93 2.38
N SER A 13 18.29 -36.90 1.52
CA SER A 13 18.86 -35.59 1.80
C SER A 13 18.27 -34.91 3.03
N ALA A 14 16.95 -35.03 3.24
CA ALA A 14 16.28 -34.45 4.40
C ALA A 14 16.62 -35.22 5.70
N ILE A 15 16.80 -36.54 5.60
CA ILE A 15 17.28 -37.36 6.73
C ILE A 15 18.71 -36.96 7.10
N ALA A 16 19.60 -36.85 6.11
CA ALA A 16 20.98 -36.42 6.34
C ALA A 16 21.06 -35.02 6.98
N ALA A 17 20.19 -34.09 6.59
CA ALA A 17 20.11 -32.77 7.22
C ALA A 17 19.68 -32.83 8.70
N LEU A 18 18.81 -33.79 9.08
CA LEU A 18 18.39 -34.00 10.47
C LEU A 18 19.49 -34.62 11.33
N GLU A 19 20.24 -35.56 10.75
CA GLU A 19 21.37 -36.24 11.39
C GLU A 19 22.54 -35.28 11.64
N ASN A 20 22.83 -34.42 10.65
CA ASN A 20 23.90 -33.42 10.72
C ASN A 20 23.44 -32.07 11.29
N ARG A 21 22.28 -32.01 11.95
CA ARG A 21 21.80 -30.77 12.57
C ARG A 21 22.77 -30.30 13.66
N ASP A 22 22.80 -28.99 13.89
CA ASP A 22 23.48 -28.42 15.05
C ASP A 22 22.77 -28.88 16.33
N THR A 23 23.39 -29.82 17.04
CA THR A 23 22.85 -30.40 18.28
C THR A 23 22.98 -29.47 19.49
N GLN A 24 23.84 -28.45 19.42
CA GLN A 24 23.90 -27.39 20.44
C GLN A 24 22.70 -26.46 20.32
N LYS A 25 22.30 -26.17 19.08
CA LYS A 25 21.16 -25.30 18.78
C LYS A 25 19.80 -26.01 18.83
N TYR A 26 19.72 -27.25 18.37
CA TYR A 26 18.48 -28.03 18.29
C TYR A 26 18.64 -29.39 18.96
N ARG A 27 18.03 -29.55 20.14
CA ARG A 27 18.17 -30.75 20.96
C ARG A 27 17.54 -31.97 20.28
N SER A 28 16.48 -31.77 19.51
CA SER A 28 15.80 -32.85 18.78
C SER A 28 15.64 -32.55 17.30
N GLY A 29 15.49 -33.60 16.49
CA GLY A 29 15.14 -33.45 15.07
C GLY A 29 13.78 -32.78 14.89
N GLN A 30 12.84 -33.02 15.80
CA GLN A 30 11.54 -32.35 15.79
C GLN A 30 11.69 -30.84 15.98
N GLU A 31 12.45 -30.40 16.98
CA GLU A 31 12.71 -28.99 17.24
C GLU A 31 13.37 -28.31 16.05
N TYR A 32 14.30 -29.00 15.39
CA TYR A 32 14.92 -28.51 14.16
C TYR A 32 13.91 -28.35 13.01
N ILE A 33 13.03 -29.33 12.81
CA ILE A 33 11.97 -29.25 11.79
C ILE A 33 11.00 -28.11 12.09
N GLU A 34 10.53 -27.99 13.33
CA GLU A 34 9.63 -26.91 13.75
C GLU A 34 10.27 -25.54 13.53
N ALA A 35 11.54 -25.39 13.90
CA ALA A 35 12.27 -24.16 13.64
C ALA A 35 12.40 -23.88 12.12
N LEU A 36 12.67 -24.87 11.29
CA LEU A 36 12.74 -24.68 9.83
C LEU A 36 11.39 -24.23 9.25
N LEU A 37 10.29 -24.82 9.69
CA LEU A 37 8.95 -24.49 9.21
C LEU A 37 8.49 -23.10 9.68
N LEU A 38 8.70 -22.78 10.96
CA LEU A 38 8.35 -21.46 11.51
C LEU A 38 9.24 -20.35 10.92
N ASN A 39 10.53 -20.61 10.72
CA ASN A 39 11.43 -19.64 10.10
C ASN A 39 11.22 -19.53 8.57
N GLN A 40 10.55 -20.49 7.92
CA GLN A 40 10.13 -20.35 6.53
C GLN A 40 8.94 -19.40 6.39
N GLU A 41 8.03 -19.36 7.37
CA GLU A 41 6.93 -18.38 7.38
C GLU A 41 7.46 -16.94 7.49
N GLU A 42 8.55 -16.71 8.23
CA GLU A 42 9.20 -15.38 8.29
C GLU A 42 10.10 -15.04 7.09
N LYS A 43 10.44 -16.03 6.25
CA LYS A 43 11.35 -15.88 5.10
C LYS A 43 10.71 -16.20 3.76
N SER A 44 9.40 -16.03 3.62
CA SER A 44 8.86 -15.87 2.27
C SER A 44 9.42 -14.55 1.74
N GLU A 45 10.55 -14.63 1.04
CA GLU A 45 10.96 -13.55 0.14
C GLU A 45 9.73 -13.20 -0.73
N PRO A 46 9.44 -11.91 -0.91
CA PRO A 46 8.27 -11.52 -1.68
C PRO A 46 8.38 -12.16 -3.07
N THR A 47 7.37 -12.96 -3.45
CA THR A 47 7.33 -13.54 -4.79
C THR A 47 7.13 -12.42 -5.81
N ILE A 48 7.51 -12.67 -7.06
CA ILE A 48 7.34 -11.70 -8.16
C ILE A 48 5.87 -11.25 -8.25
N GLU A 49 4.92 -12.16 -8.02
CA GLU A 49 3.49 -11.85 -8.00
C GLU A 49 3.13 -10.86 -6.88
N THR A 50 3.67 -11.05 -5.68
CA THR A 50 3.41 -10.13 -4.55
C THR A 50 4.00 -8.74 -4.81
N VAL A 51 5.20 -8.67 -5.37
CA VAL A 51 5.84 -7.41 -5.76
C VAL A 51 5.02 -6.69 -6.85
N LEU A 52 4.54 -7.42 -7.86
CA LEU A 52 3.72 -6.84 -8.94
C LEU A 52 2.40 -6.29 -8.42
N GLU A 53 1.76 -6.99 -7.48
CA GLU A 53 0.52 -6.55 -6.87
C GLU A 53 0.72 -5.27 -6.03
N GLU A 54 1.83 -5.19 -5.29
CA GLU A 54 2.20 -3.99 -4.54
C GLU A 54 2.52 -2.81 -5.46
N LEU A 55 3.19 -3.04 -6.59
CA LEU A 55 3.47 -1.99 -7.58
C LEU A 55 2.19 -1.44 -8.22
N LYS A 56 1.21 -2.30 -8.52
CA LYS A 56 -0.11 -1.85 -9.01
C LYS A 56 -0.82 -0.96 -8.00
N LYS A 57 -0.88 -1.39 -6.74
CA LYS A 57 -1.48 -0.60 -5.65
C LYS A 57 -0.76 0.73 -5.43
N LEU A 58 0.56 0.75 -5.58
CA LEU A 58 1.33 1.98 -5.48
C LEU A 58 1.00 2.93 -6.65
N ASN A 59 0.89 2.41 -7.86
CA ASN A 59 0.53 3.21 -9.04
C ASN A 59 -0.87 3.84 -8.90
N GLU A 60 -1.87 3.07 -8.47
CA GLU A 60 -3.22 3.58 -8.21
C GLU A 60 -3.23 4.70 -7.15
N LYS A 61 -2.42 4.57 -6.09
CA LYS A 61 -2.29 5.62 -5.07
C LYS A 61 -1.67 6.90 -5.63
N ILE A 62 -0.65 6.77 -6.49
CA ILE A 62 0.00 7.92 -7.14
C ILE A 62 -1.00 8.65 -8.04
N GLU A 63 -1.76 7.92 -8.86
CA GLU A 63 -2.78 8.51 -9.74
C GLU A 63 -3.86 9.24 -8.93
N LYS A 64 -4.29 8.67 -7.81
CA LYS A 64 -5.26 9.31 -6.91
C LYS A 64 -4.72 10.63 -6.33
N ILE A 65 -3.50 10.62 -5.79
CA ILE A 65 -2.87 11.82 -5.22
C ILE A 65 -2.70 12.92 -6.27
N LEU A 66 -2.28 12.55 -7.49
CA LEU A 66 -2.13 13.51 -8.59
C LEU A 66 -3.47 14.14 -8.97
N SER A 67 -4.54 13.34 -9.00
CA SER A 67 -5.89 13.82 -9.29
C SER A 67 -6.41 14.79 -8.22
N GLU A 68 -6.21 14.46 -6.94
CA GLU A 68 -6.58 15.33 -5.81
C GLU A 68 -5.81 16.67 -5.86
N GLN A 69 -4.49 16.65 -6.11
CA GLN A 69 -3.70 17.87 -6.25
C GLN A 69 -4.11 18.76 -7.43
N LEU A 70 -4.56 18.15 -8.54
CA LEU A 70 -5.07 18.91 -9.68
C LEU A 70 -6.44 19.54 -9.37
N GLN A 71 -7.32 18.82 -8.67
CA GLN A 71 -8.61 19.36 -8.22
C GLN A 71 -8.45 20.51 -7.22
N GLU A 72 -7.57 20.37 -6.23
CA GLU A 72 -7.28 21.43 -5.26
C GLU A 72 -6.71 22.69 -5.96
N LYS A 73 -5.89 22.53 -6.99
CA LYS A 73 -5.38 23.65 -7.81
C LYS A 73 -6.45 24.31 -8.70
N SER A 74 -7.47 23.58 -9.16
CA SER A 74 -8.60 24.18 -9.87
C SER A 74 -9.55 24.91 -8.92
N GLU A 75 -9.86 24.35 -7.75
CA GLU A 75 -10.76 24.97 -6.77
C GLU A 75 -10.17 26.23 -6.14
N SER A 76 -8.84 26.28 -5.98
CA SER A 76 -8.13 27.48 -5.53
C SER A 76 -8.01 28.57 -6.60
N ASN A 77 -8.20 28.24 -7.88
CA ASN A 77 -8.29 29.21 -8.97
C ASN A 77 -9.73 29.74 -9.20
N GLU A 78 -10.78 28.95 -8.91
CA GLU A 78 -12.18 29.42 -9.00
C GLU A 78 -12.54 30.46 -7.93
N LYS A 79 -11.90 30.45 -6.75
CA LYS A 79 -12.14 31.46 -5.70
C LYS A 79 -11.51 32.84 -5.99
N LYS A 80 -10.92 33.04 -7.18
CA LYS A 80 -10.45 34.36 -7.67
C LYS A 80 -11.33 34.96 -8.77
N GLU A 81 -12.60 34.57 -8.88
CA GLU A 81 -13.58 35.46 -9.48
C GLU A 81 -13.86 36.64 -8.51
N ILE A 82 -12.94 37.60 -8.55
CA ILE A 82 -13.21 38.96 -8.09
C ILE A 82 -14.40 39.44 -8.93
N PRO A 83 -15.53 39.86 -8.34
CA PRO A 83 -16.58 40.52 -9.09
C PRO A 83 -15.94 41.73 -9.79
N LYS A 84 -15.92 41.74 -11.13
CA LYS A 84 -15.51 42.91 -11.90
C LYS A 84 -16.52 44.01 -11.61
N MET A 85 -16.27 44.81 -10.58
CA MET A 85 -16.94 46.07 -10.36
C MET A 85 -16.54 46.97 -11.52
N TYR A 86 -17.35 47.00 -12.57
CA TYR A 86 -17.23 47.97 -13.64
C TYR A 86 -17.21 49.36 -13.00
N GLY A 87 -16.10 50.08 -13.17
CA GLY A 87 -15.87 51.43 -12.66
C GLY A 87 -16.72 52.48 -13.36
N GLY A 88 -18.03 52.26 -13.47
CA GLY A 88 -18.99 53.26 -13.90
C GLY A 88 -19.88 53.64 -12.73
N LEU A 89 -19.90 54.92 -12.38
CA LEU A 89 -20.92 55.50 -11.49
C LEU A 89 -22.31 54.98 -11.89
N PRO A 90 -23.21 54.69 -10.91
CA PRO A 90 -24.54 54.22 -11.22
C PRO A 90 -25.20 55.20 -12.20
N TYR A 91 -25.66 54.69 -13.34
CA TYR A 91 -26.30 55.51 -14.36
C TYR A 91 -27.52 56.21 -13.75
N THR A 92 -27.44 57.54 -13.66
CA THR A 92 -28.60 58.39 -13.38
C THR A 92 -29.17 58.82 -14.73
N PRO A 93 -30.37 58.35 -15.13
CA PRO A 93 -30.99 58.83 -16.36
C PRO A 93 -31.17 60.35 -16.29
N PRO A 94 -30.88 61.09 -17.38
CA PRO A 94 -31.11 62.51 -17.42
C PRO A 94 -32.62 62.78 -17.19
N PRO A 95 -32.97 63.86 -16.48
CA PRO A 95 -34.37 64.20 -16.23
C PRO A 95 -35.08 64.37 -17.57
N SER A 96 -36.19 63.65 -17.73
CA SER A 96 -37.05 63.80 -18.89
C SER A 96 -37.64 65.21 -18.87
N ASP A 97 -37.20 66.07 -19.78
CA ASP A 97 -37.87 67.34 -20.01
C ASP A 97 -39.28 67.03 -20.54
N ILE A 98 -40.27 67.28 -19.68
CA ILE A 98 -41.69 67.26 -19.99
C ILE A 98 -42.07 68.68 -20.44
N ILE A 99 -42.36 68.78 -21.75
CA ILE A 99 -43.06 69.85 -22.50
C ILE A 99 -42.26 71.13 -22.78
#